data_AF-A0A5A9ZDD5-F1
#
_entry.id   AF-A0A5A9ZDD5-F1
#
_cell.length_a   1.000
_cell.length_b   1.000
_cell.length_c   1.000
_cell.angle_alpha   90.00
_cell.angle_beta   90.00
_cell.angle_gamma   90.00
#
_symmetry.space_group_name_H-M   'P 1'
#
loop_
_entity.id
_entity.type
_entity.pdbx_description
1 polymer ?
#
loop_
_entity_poly.entity_id
_entity_poly.type
_entity_poly.pdbx_seq_one_letter_code
_entity_poly.pdbx_strand_id
1 'polypeptide(L)'
;MAISSKKITDIIFPKDLPNSLFIALIIACLLLGLSYLRHGTGLQGWLHVFENWLLMLLIIPTATATVALPFKYRDPTLELKLTYYLGMFVAFLFTLAKLRYWR
;
A
#
# COMPACT_ATOMS: atom_id res chain seq x y z
N MET A 1 -10.23 36.53 -2.83
CA MET A 1 -9.78 35.51 -1.87
C MET A 1 -10.33 34.16 -2.34
N ALA A 2 -9.60 33.45 -3.21
CA ALA A 2 -10.07 32.16 -3.73
C ALA A 2 -9.69 31.07 -2.74
N ILE A 3 -10.69 30.46 -2.10
CA ILE A 3 -10.52 29.27 -1.28
C ILE A 3 -10.20 28.15 -2.27
N SER A 4 -8.90 27.93 -2.51
CA SER A 4 -8.42 26.80 -3.29
C SER A 4 -8.89 25.54 -2.58
N SER A 5 -9.94 24.92 -3.12
CA SER A 5 -10.42 23.61 -2.70
C SER A 5 -9.28 22.63 -2.94
N LYS A 6 -8.47 22.40 -1.89
CA LYS A 6 -7.45 21.35 -1.88
C LYS A 6 -8.18 20.07 -2.22
N LYS A 7 -8.06 19.60 -3.46
CA LYS A 7 -8.59 18.30 -3.85
C LYS A 7 -7.96 17.29 -2.89
N ILE A 8 -8.78 16.45 -2.26
CA ILE A 8 -8.36 15.46 -1.28
C ILE A 8 -7.21 14.58 -1.83
N THR A 9 -7.15 14.41 -3.15
CA THR A 9 -6.05 13.76 -3.87
C THR A 9 -4.67 14.38 -3.60
N ASP A 10 -4.55 15.70 -3.48
CA ASP A 10 -3.26 16.38 -3.25
C ASP A 10 -2.76 16.21 -1.80
N ILE A 11 -3.66 15.80 -0.90
CA ILE A 11 -3.35 15.48 0.49
C ILE A 11 -2.84 14.03 0.58
N ILE A 12 -3.35 13.13 -0.25
CA ILE A 12 -3.11 11.68 -0.14
C ILE A 12 -1.96 11.21 -1.04
N PHE A 13 -1.79 11.81 -2.21
CA PHE A 13 -0.76 11.39 -3.17
C PHE A 13 0.47 12.32 -3.13
N PRO A 14 1.70 11.79 -3.31
CA PRO A 14 2.90 12.60 -3.49
C PRO A 14 2.81 13.34 -4.83
N LYS A 15 3.33 14.56 -4.87
CA LYS A 15 3.12 15.49 -5.99
C LYS A 15 3.95 15.16 -7.23
N ASP A 16 4.99 14.34 -7.06
CA ASP A 16 6.01 14.09 -8.08
C ASP A 16 5.71 12.87 -8.96
N LEU A 17 4.69 12.07 -8.63
CA LEU A 17 4.30 10.86 -9.38
C LEU A 17 2.82 10.88 -9.77
N PRO A 18 2.45 10.30 -10.93
CA PRO A 18 1.08 10.29 -11.39
C PRO A 18 0.19 9.50 -10.42
N ASN A 19 -0.89 10.14 -9.96
CA ASN A 19 -1.87 9.54 -9.04
C ASN A 19 -2.43 8.20 -9.54
N SER A 20 -2.49 8.01 -10.86
CA SER A 20 -2.93 6.77 -11.50
C SER A 20 -2.05 5.57 -11.11
N LEU A 21 -0.75 5.77 -10.85
CA LEU A 21 0.17 4.70 -10.47
C LEU A 21 -0.17 4.14 -9.08
N PHE A 22 -0.44 5.02 -8.12
CA PHE A 22 -0.83 4.63 -6.76
C PHE A 22 -2.22 4.00 -6.73
N ILE A 23 -3.16 4.55 -7.52
CA ILE A 23 -4.50 3.96 -7.67
C ILE A 23 -4.40 2.56 -8.28
N ALA A 24 -3.59 2.37 -9.32
CA ALA A 24 -3.35 1.07 -9.93
C ALA A 24 -2.73 0.08 -8.94
N LEU A 25 -1.77 0.54 -8.12
CA LEU A 25 -1.18 -0.28 -7.05
C LEU A 25 -2.23 -0.72 -6.03
N ILE A 26 -3.07 0.19 -5.55
CA ILE A 26 -4.15 -0.13 -4.60
C ILE A 26 -5.13 -1.14 -5.22
N ILE A 27 -5.55 -0.92 -6.47
CA ILE A 27 -6.46 -1.84 -7.18
C ILE A 27 -5.81 -3.23 -7.33
N ALA A 28 -4.54 -3.28 -7.74
CA ALA A 28 -3.81 -4.54 -7.87
C ALA A 28 -3.70 -5.26 -6.51
N CYS A 29 -3.47 -4.50 -5.43
CA CYS A 29 -3.45 -5.03 -4.09
C CYS A 29 -4.80 -5.62 -3.65
N LEU A 30 -5.89 -4.93 -3.98
CA LEU A 30 -7.24 -5.39 -3.70
C LEU A 30 -7.54 -6.69 -4.44
N LEU A 31 -7.25 -6.75 -5.74
CA LEU A 31 -7.45 -7.94 -6.58
C LEU A 31 -6.62 -9.14 -6.11
N LEU A 32 -5.36 -8.93 -5.72
CA LEU A 32 -4.53 -10.00 -5.16
C LEU A 32 -5.06 -10.51 -3.83
N GLY A 33 -5.53 -9.63 -2.93
CA GLY A 33 -6.18 -10.11 -1.71
C GLY A 33 -7.47 -10.87 -1.99
N LEU A 34 -8.30 -10.43 -2.93
CA LEU A 34 -9.50 -11.18 -3.38
C LEU A 34 -9.16 -12.57 -3.94
N SER A 35 -8.00 -12.74 -4.59
CA SER A 35 -7.56 -14.05 -5.12
C SER A 35 -7.40 -15.13 -4.04
N TYR A 36 -7.21 -14.73 -2.77
CA TYR A 36 -7.14 -15.65 -1.64
C TYR A 36 -8.47 -16.34 -1.30
N LEU A 37 -9.61 -15.84 -1.80
CA LEU A 37 -10.90 -16.54 -1.68
C LEU A 37 -10.86 -17.93 -2.31
N ARG A 38 -9.96 -18.17 -3.27
CA ARG A 38 -9.77 -19.49 -3.89
C ARG A 38 -9.21 -20.53 -2.92
N HIS A 39 -8.52 -20.12 -1.84
CA HIS A 39 -7.80 -21.02 -0.94
C HIS A 39 -8.64 -21.55 0.24
N GLY A 40 -9.88 -21.09 0.44
CA GLY A 40 -10.70 -21.56 1.56
C GLY A 40 -12.19 -21.30 1.37
N THR A 41 -13.02 -22.18 1.93
CA THR A 41 -14.49 -22.10 1.85
C THR A 41 -15.08 -21.33 3.05
N GLY A 42 -15.98 -20.38 2.79
CA GLY A 42 -16.76 -19.69 3.83
C GLY A 42 -16.02 -18.55 4.56
N LEU A 43 -16.30 -18.39 5.86
CA LEU A 43 -15.80 -17.27 6.70
C LEU A 43 -14.27 -17.25 6.85
N GLN A 44 -13.61 -18.41 6.87
CA GLN A 44 -12.14 -18.49 6.95
C GLN A 44 -11.45 -17.94 5.69
N GLY A 45 -12.02 -18.18 4.50
CA GLY A 45 -11.50 -17.61 3.26
C GLY A 45 -11.54 -16.08 3.26
N TRP A 46 -12.65 -15.51 3.73
CA TRP A 46 -12.78 -14.06 3.90
C TRP A 46 -11.82 -13.49 4.94
N LEU A 47 -11.60 -14.19 6.06
CA LEU A 47 -10.65 -13.75 7.09
C LEU A 47 -9.23 -13.62 6.51
N HIS A 48 -8.80 -14.58 5.68
CA HIS A 48 -7.51 -14.53 5.01
C HIS A 48 -7.40 -13.40 3.99
N VAL A 49 -8.49 -13.05 3.29
CA VAL A 49 -8.51 -11.86 2.40
C VAL A 49 -8.26 -10.59 3.21
N PHE A 50 -8.99 -10.42 4.32
CA PHE A 50 -8.85 -9.26 5.20
C PHE A 50 -7.46 -9.17 5.83
N GLU A 51 -6.92 -10.29 6.31
CA GLU A 51 -5.57 -10.35 6.85
C GLU A 51 -4.52 -9.96 5.79
N ASN A 52 -4.68 -10.46 4.55
CA ASN A 52 -3.76 -10.14 3.47
C ASN A 52 -3.86 -8.65 3.04
N TRP A 53 -5.07 -8.09 2.99
CA TRP A 53 -5.25 -6.65 2.77
C TRP A 53 -4.66 -5.81 3.89
N LEU A 54 -4.88 -6.20 5.14
CA LEU A 54 -4.33 -5.51 6.31
C LEU A 54 -2.80 -5.51 6.25
N LEU A 55 -2.18 -6.64 5.96
CA LEU A 55 -0.73 -6.75 5.85
C LEU A 55 -0.18 -5.89 4.72
N MET A 56 -0.81 -5.95 3.54
CA MET A 56 -0.27 -5.34 2.33
C MET A 56 -0.56 -3.84 2.20
N LEU A 57 -1.71 -3.38 2.69
CA LEU A 57 -2.12 -1.97 2.61
C LEU A 57 -1.77 -1.20 3.88
N LEU A 58 -1.67 -1.86 5.05
CA LEU A 58 -1.53 -1.17 6.32
C LEU A 58 -0.24 -1.54 7.04
N ILE A 59 -0.04 -2.79 7.44
CA ILE A 59 1.08 -3.16 8.31
C ILE A 59 2.45 -2.96 7.64
N ILE A 60 2.68 -3.54 6.46
CA ILE A 60 3.98 -3.39 5.78
C ILE A 60 4.25 -1.93 5.37
N PRO A 61 3.29 -1.20 4.77
CA PRO A 61 3.48 0.22 4.43
C PRO A 61 3.75 1.10 5.65
N THR A 62 3.02 0.89 6.75
CA THR A 62 3.23 1.66 7.99
C THR A 62 4.54 1.29 8.68
N ALA A 63 4.93 0.02 8.73
CA ALA A 63 6.21 -0.41 9.26
C ALA A 63 7.38 0.19 8.45
N THR A 64 7.25 0.23 7.13
CA THR A 64 8.26 0.87 6.26
C THR A 64 8.35 2.37 6.55
N ALA A 65 7.20 3.04 6.71
CA ALA A 65 7.15 4.45 7.06
C ALA A 65 7.69 4.74 8.47
N THR A 66 7.46 3.86 9.46
CA THR A 66 7.99 4.04 10.82
C THR A 66 9.49 3.84 10.89
N VAL A 67 10.04 2.87 10.17
CA VAL A 67 11.49 2.71 10.02
C VAL A 67 12.11 3.89 9.27
N ALA A 68 11.34 4.55 8.39
CA ALA A 68 11.76 5.74 7.67
C ALA A 68 11.69 7.05 8.48
N LEU A 69 10.96 7.08 9.60
CA LEU A 69 10.87 8.25 10.48
C LEU A 69 12.23 8.83 10.90
N PRO A 70 13.18 8.05 11.44
CA PRO A 70 14.49 8.60 11.83
C PRO A 70 15.24 9.24 10.66
N PHE A 71 15.09 8.72 9.43
CA PHE A 71 15.67 9.33 8.25
C PHE A 71 15.01 10.67 7.90
N LYS A 72 13.69 10.80 8.10
CA LYS A 72 13.01 12.09 7.93
C LYS A 72 13.44 13.13 8.97
N TYR A 73 13.71 12.71 10.20
CA TYR A 73 14.23 13.62 11.22
C TYR A 73 15.64 14.13 10.88
N ARG A 74 16.41 13.34 10.12
CA ARG A 74 17.75 13.71 9.65
C ARG A 74 17.71 14.54 8.36
N ASP A 75 16.88 14.17 7.39
CA ASP A 75 16.77 14.80 6.07
C ASP A 75 15.33 15.26 5.79
N PRO A 76 15.06 16.59 5.77
CA PRO A 76 13.70 17.12 5.62
C PRO A 76 13.14 16.97 4.20
N THR A 77 13.97 16.60 3.22
CA THR A 77 13.58 16.32 1.84
C THR A 77 12.89 14.96 1.68
N LEU A 78 12.96 14.08 2.68
CA LEU A 78 12.36 12.75 2.61
C LEU A 78 10.83 12.81 2.75
N GLU A 79 10.14 12.47 1.66
CA GLU A 79 8.68 12.39 1.66
C GLU A 79 8.17 11.07 2.28
N LEU A 80 7.67 11.14 3.52
CA LEU A 80 7.04 10.00 4.22
C LEU A 80 5.93 9.31 3.41
N LYS A 81 5.19 10.07 2.60
CA LYS A 81 4.12 9.53 1.73
C LYS A 81 4.71 8.58 0.69
N LEU A 82 5.82 8.96 0.07
CA LEU A 82 6.49 8.17 -0.94
C LEU A 82 7.04 6.88 -0.33
N THR A 83 7.58 6.94 0.89
CA THR A 83 8.05 5.76 1.62
C THR A 83 6.91 4.81 2.00
N TYR A 84 5.74 5.34 2.34
CA TYR A 84 4.54 4.53 2.59
C TYR A 84 4.10 3.77 1.32
N TYR A 85 4.00 4.45 0.18
CA TYR A 85 3.65 3.81 -1.08
C TYR A 85 4.75 2.85 -1.58
N LEU A 86 6.02 3.15 -1.32
CA LEU A 86 7.13 2.22 -1.55
C LEU A 86 6.93 0.94 -0.73
N GLY A 87 6.58 1.05 0.56
CA GLY A 87 6.25 -0.10 1.39
C GLY A 87 5.07 -0.91 0.85
N MET A 88 4.04 -0.24 0.31
CA MET A 88 2.90 -0.90 -0.34
C MET A 88 3.31 -1.64 -1.61
N PHE A 89 4.23 -1.08 -2.39
CA PHE A 89 4.78 -1.72 -3.58
C PHE A 89 5.65 -2.94 -3.23
N VAL A 90 6.48 -2.83 -2.19
CA VAL A 90 7.28 -3.97 -1.69
C VAL A 90 6.37 -5.10 -1.20
N ALA A 91 5.31 -4.77 -0.46
CA ALA A 91 4.33 -5.75 0.00
C ALA A 91 3.61 -6.46 -1.15
N PHE A 92 3.31 -5.72 -2.23
CA PHE A 92 2.77 -6.27 -3.47
C PHE A 92 3.75 -7.26 -4.12
N LEU A 93 5.02 -6.89 -4.29
CA LEU A 93 6.05 -7.79 -4.83
C LEU A 93 6.23 -9.04 -3.98
N PHE A 94 6.20 -8.90 -2.65
CA PHE A 94 6.32 -10.03 -1.74
C PHE A 94 5.14 -11.01 -1.89
N THR A 95 3.92 -10.48 -2.05
CA THR A 95 2.73 -11.30 -2.30
C THR A 95 2.79 -12.02 -3.65
N LEU A 96 3.29 -11.35 -4.71
CA LEU A 96 3.54 -12.00 -5.99
C LEU A 96 4.60 -13.11 -5.88
N ALA A 97 5.68 -12.87 -5.15
CA ALA A 97 6.72 -13.86 -4.92
C ALA A 97 6.18 -15.07 -4.14
N LYS A 98 5.35 -14.83 -3.12
CA LYS A 98 4.66 -15.89 -2.35
C LYS A 98 3.79 -16.76 -3.26
N LEU A 99 3.00 -16.14 -4.15
CA LEU A 99 2.18 -16.85 -5.13
C LEU A 99 3.02 -17.66 -6.14
N ARG A 100 4.22 -17.19 -6.49
CA ARG A 100 5.14 -17.91 -7.39
C ARG A 100 5.82 -19.10 -6.70
N TYR A 101 6.20 -18.96 -5.43
CA TYR A 101 6.91 -20.00 -4.68
C TYR A 101 5.99 -21.10 -4.13
N TRP A 102 4.70 -20.81 -3.95
CA TRP A 102 3.69 -21.79 -3.51
C TRP A 102 3.05 -22.57 -4.67
N ARG A 103 3.77 -22.69 -5.79
CA ARG A 103 3.34 -23.43 -6.98
C ARG A 103 3.88 -24.85 -7.00
#